data_AF-K9RZD5-F1
#
_entry.id   AF-K9RZD5-F1
#
_cell.length_a   1.000
_cell.length_b   1.000
_cell.length_c   1.000
_cell.angle_alpha   90.00
_cell.angle_beta   90.00
_cell.angle_gamma   90.00
#
_symmetry.space_group_name_H-M   'P 1'
#
loop_
_entity.id
_entity.type
_entity.pdbx_description
1 polymer ?
#
loop_
_entity_poly.entity_id
_entity_poly.type
_entity_poly.pdbx_seq_one_letter_code
_entity_poly.pdbx_strand_id
1 'polypeptide(L)'
;MPSQNPNPAWLTIHSSNKLKYDVELWGGISWTIGRSQSCRIVIEDRYASRLHAVINSVMFQHQFLYFVMDNNTVNGTLLNGNSLVYPTLLHDQDVMVMGTTILAFHYPTMFEVKELRIIKEIQKFSQTVSKSIPWTG
;
A
#
# COMPACT_ATOMS: atom_id res chain seq x y z
N MET A 1 -28.23 17.67 0.11
CA MET A 1 -27.03 17.49 0.97
C MET A 1 -25.94 16.89 0.09
N PRO A 2 -24.90 17.61 -0.34
CA PRO A 2 -23.82 16.97 -1.06
C PRO A 2 -22.97 16.19 -0.04
N SER A 3 -22.91 14.87 -0.20
CA SER A 3 -22.03 13.97 0.55
C SER A 3 -20.57 14.33 0.28
N GLN A 4 -19.94 15.03 1.21
CA GLN A 4 -18.50 15.26 1.19
C GLN A 4 -17.79 13.96 1.56
N ASN A 5 -17.52 13.11 0.57
CA ASN A 5 -16.62 12.00 0.74
C ASN A 5 -15.20 12.55 0.53
N PRO A 6 -14.35 12.67 1.57
CA PRO A 6 -12.99 13.20 1.39
C PRO A 6 -12.14 12.09 0.74
N ASN A 7 -12.25 11.95 -0.58
CA ASN A 7 -11.51 11.06 -1.49
C ASN A 7 -10.72 9.92 -0.80
N PRO A 8 -11.31 8.71 -0.67
CA PRO A 8 -10.55 7.54 -0.23
C PRO A 8 -9.43 7.23 -1.22
N ALA A 9 -8.31 6.67 -0.74
CA ALA A 9 -7.27 6.17 -1.63
C ALA A 9 -7.81 5.09 -2.58
N TRP A 10 -7.23 4.94 -3.76
CA TRP A 10 -7.58 3.88 -4.70
C TRP A 10 -6.35 3.31 -5.39
N LEU A 11 -6.53 2.12 -5.98
CA LEU A 11 -5.56 1.50 -6.86
C LEU A 11 -6.07 1.54 -8.28
N THR A 12 -5.25 2.03 -9.21
CA THR A 12 -5.36 1.70 -10.62
C THR A 12 -4.64 0.38 -10.86
N ILE A 13 -5.31 -0.60 -11.46
CA ILE A 13 -4.72 -1.91 -11.74
C ILE A 13 -4.65 -2.13 -13.25
N HIS A 14 -3.46 -2.51 -13.73
CA HIS A 14 -3.21 -2.83 -15.12
C HIS A 14 -2.50 -4.19 -15.22
N SER A 15 -3.18 -5.16 -15.83
CA SER A 15 -2.63 -6.47 -16.15
C SER A 15 -2.44 -6.58 -17.66
N SER A 16 -1.43 -7.32 -18.12
CA SER A 16 -1.00 -7.36 -19.53
C SER A 16 -2.11 -7.66 -20.55
N ASN A 17 -3.15 -8.38 -20.13
CA ASN A 17 -4.21 -8.88 -21.02
C ASN A 17 -5.61 -8.37 -20.65
N LYS A 18 -5.72 -7.35 -19.81
CA LYS A 18 -7.01 -6.80 -19.36
C LYS A 18 -7.04 -5.29 -19.45
N LEU A 19 -8.24 -4.75 -19.63
CA LEU A 19 -8.48 -3.33 -19.48
C LEU A 19 -8.10 -2.89 -18.06
N LYS A 20 -7.52 -1.70 -17.96
CA LYS A 20 -7.26 -1.04 -16.69
C LYS A 20 -8.58 -0.83 -15.94
N TYR A 21 -8.57 -1.07 -14.63
CA TYR A 21 -9.70 -0.83 -13.74
C TYR A 21 -9.23 -0.27 -12.40
N ASP A 22 -10.13 0.42 -11.70
CA ASP A 22 -9.84 1.03 -10.41
C ASP A 22 -10.52 0.26 -9.26
N VAL A 23 -9.85 0.23 -8.10
CA VAL A 23 -10.35 -0.37 -6.86
C VAL A 23 -10.20 0.63 -5.73
N GLU A 24 -11.33 1.03 -5.14
CA GLU A 24 -11.35 1.94 -3.99
C GLU A 24 -10.92 1.22 -2.71
N LEU A 25 -10.08 1.88 -1.91
CA LEU A 25 -9.66 1.40 -0.59
C LEU A 25 -10.56 2.02 0.50
N TRP A 26 -11.86 1.73 0.41
CA TRP A 26 -12.87 2.21 1.36
C TRP A 26 -13.24 1.20 2.45
N GLY A 27 -13.57 1.72 3.64
CA GLY A 27 -14.29 0.99 4.70
C GLY A 27 -13.54 -0.20 5.30
N GLY A 28 -12.22 -0.24 5.18
CA GLY A 28 -11.38 -1.32 5.67
C GLY A 28 -10.12 -0.82 6.38
N ILE A 29 -9.54 -1.70 7.17
CA ILE A 29 -8.19 -1.53 7.75
C ILE A 29 -7.15 -2.39 7.01
N SER A 30 -7.59 -3.29 6.13
CA SER A 30 -6.73 -4.25 5.45
C SER A 30 -7.34 -4.71 4.11
N TRP A 31 -6.50 -4.83 3.09
CA TRP A 31 -6.80 -5.32 1.76
C TRP A 31 -5.74 -6.33 1.33
N THR A 32 -6.14 -7.59 1.21
CA THR A 32 -5.31 -8.65 0.66
C THR A 32 -5.32 -8.58 -0.86
N ILE A 33 -4.14 -8.69 -1.47
CA ILE A 33 -3.93 -8.63 -2.92
C ILE A 33 -3.28 -9.95 -3.36
N GLY A 34 -3.82 -10.60 -4.38
CA GLY A 34 -3.23 -11.81 -4.94
C GLY A 34 -4.14 -12.50 -5.95
N ARG A 35 -3.66 -13.58 -6.55
CA ARG A 35 -4.43 -14.31 -7.59
C ARG A 35 -5.54 -15.21 -7.04
N SER A 36 -5.57 -15.44 -5.73
CA SER A 36 -6.64 -16.22 -5.11
C SER A 36 -7.94 -15.43 -5.08
N GLN A 37 -9.06 -16.08 -5.37
CA GLN A 37 -10.41 -15.51 -5.23
C GLN A 37 -10.78 -15.20 -3.77
N SER A 38 -9.99 -15.68 -2.80
CA SER A 38 -10.12 -15.32 -1.39
C SER A 38 -9.51 -13.96 -1.04
N CYS A 39 -8.79 -13.30 -1.96
CA CYS A 39 -8.23 -11.97 -1.74
C CYS A 39 -9.31 -10.91 -1.92
N ARG A 40 -9.20 -9.82 -1.16
CA ARG A 40 -10.11 -8.67 -1.32
C ARG A 40 -9.89 -7.97 -2.66
N ILE A 41 -8.66 -7.97 -3.15
CA ILE A 41 -8.27 -7.46 -4.47
C ILE A 41 -7.66 -8.63 -5.24
N VAL A 42 -8.45 -9.15 -6.19
CA VAL A 42 -8.01 -10.28 -7.02
C VAL A 42 -7.26 -9.76 -8.23
N ILE A 43 -6.02 -10.23 -8.42
CA ILE A 43 -5.21 -9.97 -9.62
C ILE A 43 -5.03 -11.26 -10.39
N GLU A 44 -5.56 -11.32 -11.62
CA GLU A 44 -5.45 -12.51 -12.47
C GLU A 44 -4.08 -12.57 -13.14
N ASP A 45 -3.08 -12.98 -12.35
CA ASP A 45 -1.71 -13.12 -12.81
C ASP A 45 -1.11 -14.45 -12.31
N ARG A 46 -0.65 -15.29 -13.24
CA ARG A 46 -0.05 -16.59 -12.93
C ARG A 46 1.28 -16.48 -12.16
N TYR A 47 1.97 -15.37 -12.28
CA TYR A 47 3.23 -15.06 -11.59
C TYR A 47 2.99 -14.39 -10.23
N ALA A 48 1.76 -13.98 -9.93
CA ALA A 48 1.43 -13.54 -8.58
C ALA A 48 1.18 -14.74 -7.64
N SER A 49 1.61 -14.63 -6.38
CA SER A 49 1.20 -15.54 -5.32
C SER A 49 -0.31 -15.48 -5.05
N ARG A 50 -0.85 -16.57 -4.48
CA ARG A 50 -2.28 -16.67 -4.10
C ARG A 50 -2.70 -15.53 -3.15
N LEU A 51 -1.87 -15.30 -2.14
CA LEU A 51 -1.82 -14.08 -1.33
C LEU A 51 -0.45 -13.48 -1.58
N HIS A 52 -0.41 -12.33 -2.25
CA HIS A 52 0.83 -11.71 -2.72
C HIS A 52 1.28 -10.58 -1.80
N ALA A 53 0.39 -9.64 -1.55
CA ALA A 53 0.68 -8.49 -0.71
C ALA A 53 -0.53 -8.13 0.13
N VAL A 54 -0.30 -7.32 1.15
CA VAL A 54 -1.35 -6.74 1.97
C VAL A 54 -1.12 -5.24 2.04
N ILE A 55 -2.17 -4.47 1.78
CA ILE A 55 -2.22 -3.05 2.14
C ILE A 55 -2.99 -2.94 3.45
N ASN A 56 -2.38 -2.34 4.46
CA ASN A 56 -3.05 -2.01 5.71
C ASN A 56 -3.19 -0.49 5.84
N SER A 57 -4.27 -0.04 6.45
CA SER A 57 -4.43 1.36 6.83
C SER A 57 -4.40 1.55 8.35
N VAL A 58 -3.79 2.65 8.78
CA VAL A 58 -3.81 3.11 10.18
C VAL A 58 -4.24 4.56 10.24
N MET A 59 -5.08 4.91 11.20
CA MET A 59 -5.54 6.30 11.34
C MET A 59 -4.49 7.13 12.10
N PHE A 60 -4.09 8.26 11.53
CA PHE A 60 -3.13 9.20 12.09
C PHE A 60 -3.60 10.63 11.79
N GLN A 61 -3.75 11.46 12.83
CA GLN A 61 -4.15 12.87 12.71
C GLN A 61 -5.34 13.10 11.76
N HIS A 62 -6.41 12.31 11.92
CA HIS A 62 -7.64 12.35 11.10
C HIS A 62 -7.48 11.95 9.62
N GLN A 63 -6.34 11.35 9.24
CA GLN A 63 -6.11 10.76 7.92
C GLN A 63 -5.74 9.29 8.03
N PHE A 64 -5.85 8.55 6.93
CA PHE A 64 -5.37 7.17 6.88
C PHE A 64 -3.96 7.13 6.29
N LEU A 65 -3.04 6.42 6.94
CA LEU A 65 -1.75 6.06 6.35
C LEU A 65 -1.86 4.64 5.80
N TYR A 66 -1.43 4.43 4.56
CA TYR A 66 -1.49 3.13 3.90
C TYR A 66 -0.09 2.52 3.80
N PHE A 67 0.08 1.30 4.30
CA PHE A 67 1.33 0.57 4.24
C PHE A 67 1.17 -0.68 3.38
N VAL A 68 2.07 -0.91 2.44
CA VAL A 68 2.15 -2.15 1.67
C VAL A 68 3.18 -3.08 2.30
N MET A 69 2.87 -4.38 2.32
CA MET A 69 3.77 -5.46 2.74
C MET A 69 3.68 -6.62 1.74
N ASP A 70 4.83 -7.16 1.33
CA ASP A 70 4.91 -8.42 0.60
C ASP A 70 4.64 -9.60 1.55
N ASN A 71 3.84 -10.57 1.13
CA ASN A 71 3.49 -11.74 1.93
C ASN A 71 4.41 -12.93 1.62
N ASN A 72 5.72 -12.73 1.82
CA ASN A 72 6.77 -13.72 1.61
C ASN A 72 6.65 -14.46 0.26
N THR A 73 6.52 -13.69 -0.82
CA THR A 73 6.25 -14.22 -2.15
C THR A 73 7.53 -14.68 -2.84
N VAL A 74 7.39 -15.63 -3.76
CA VAL A 74 8.53 -16.18 -4.50
C VAL A 74 9.12 -15.15 -5.48
N ASN A 75 8.26 -14.38 -6.15
CA ASN A 75 8.69 -13.40 -7.17
C ASN A 75 8.91 -12.00 -6.57
N GLY A 76 8.54 -11.79 -5.31
CA GLY A 76 8.60 -10.50 -4.64
C GLY A 76 7.56 -9.50 -5.16
N THR A 77 7.43 -8.43 -4.40
CA THR A 77 6.74 -7.20 -4.80
C THR A 77 7.80 -6.14 -5.12
N LEU A 78 7.67 -5.45 -6.26
CA LEU A 78 8.45 -4.23 -6.51
C LEU A 78 7.63 -3.01 -6.11
N LEU A 79 8.27 -2.02 -5.48
CA LEU A 79 7.73 -0.69 -5.21
C LEU A 79 8.67 0.33 -5.86
N ASN A 80 8.15 1.10 -6.82
CA ASN A 80 8.91 2.09 -7.60
C ASN A 80 10.19 1.50 -8.22
N GLY A 81 10.12 0.27 -8.71
CA GLY A 81 11.23 -0.45 -9.34
C GLY A 81 12.20 -1.16 -8.37
N ASN A 82 12.04 -0.98 -7.05
CA ASN A 82 12.90 -1.61 -6.04
C ASN A 82 12.16 -2.75 -5.33
N SER A 83 12.87 -3.80 -4.93
CA SER A 83 12.26 -4.88 -4.14
C SER A 83 11.75 -4.37 -2.79
N LEU A 84 10.49 -4.67 -2.49
CA LEU A 84 9.86 -4.37 -1.21
C LEU A 84 10.33 -5.40 -0.17
N VAL A 85 11.27 -5.00 0.70
CA VAL A 85 11.83 -5.89 1.74
C VAL A 85 11.11 -5.73 3.08
N TYR A 86 10.61 -4.53 3.36
CA TYR A 86 9.95 -4.18 4.62
C TYR A 86 8.60 -3.53 4.35
N PRO A 87 7.62 -3.63 5.27
CA PRO A 87 6.41 -2.84 5.18
C PRO A 87 6.74 -1.36 4.99
N THR A 88 6.17 -0.77 3.93
CA THR A 88 6.53 0.58 3.47
C THR A 88 5.29 1.45 3.33
N LEU A 89 5.38 2.70 3.78
CA LEU A 89 4.33 3.71 3.60
C LEU A 89 4.18 4.03 2.11
N LEU A 90 2.96 3.89 1.60
CA LEU A 90 2.59 4.27 0.24
C LEU A 90 2.34 5.78 0.17
N HIS A 91 2.84 6.42 -0.88
CA HIS A 91 2.59 7.81 -1.24
C HIS A 91 1.81 7.88 -2.56
N ASP A 92 1.13 8.99 -2.78
CA ASP A 92 0.44 9.23 -4.05
C ASP A 92 1.39 9.00 -5.24
N GLN A 93 0.88 8.28 -6.25
CA GLN A 93 1.58 7.87 -7.47
C GLN A 93 2.63 6.77 -7.29
N ASP A 94 2.78 6.17 -6.11
CA ASP A 94 3.61 4.98 -5.95
C ASP A 94 3.11 3.84 -6.85
N VAL A 95 4.05 3.18 -7.52
CA VAL A 95 3.77 2.07 -8.43
C VAL A 95 4.31 0.77 -7.83
N MET A 96 3.41 -0.17 -7.64
CA MET A 96 3.71 -1.54 -7.24
C MET A 96 3.66 -2.47 -8.44
N VAL A 97 4.53 -3.49 -8.45
CA VAL A 97 4.48 -4.58 -9.44
C VAL A 97 4.45 -5.91 -8.70
N MET A 98 3.48 -6.75 -9.07
CA MET A 98 3.27 -8.09 -8.50
C MET A 98 3.12 -9.09 -9.66
N GLY A 99 4.17 -9.87 -9.92
CA GLY A 99 4.25 -10.65 -11.16
C GLY A 99 4.40 -9.73 -12.38
N THR A 100 3.39 -9.71 -13.24
CA THR A 100 3.26 -8.83 -14.42
C THR A 100 2.16 -7.79 -14.28
N THR A 101 1.42 -7.80 -13.17
CA THR A 101 0.40 -6.79 -12.85
C THR A 101 1.05 -5.55 -12.23
N ILE A 102 0.67 -4.38 -12.77
CA ILE A 102 1.06 -3.06 -12.27
C ILE A 102 -0.11 -2.50 -11.47
N LEU A 103 0.17 -2.01 -10.26
CA LEU A 103 -0.80 -1.34 -9.39
C LEU A 103 -0.27 0.06 -9.06
N ALA A 104 -0.93 1.09 -9.55
CA ALA A 104 -0.63 2.48 -9.21
C ALA A 104 -1.52 2.92 -8.03
N PHE A 105 -0.90 3.37 -6.96
CA PHE A 105 -1.59 3.90 -5.79
C PHE A 105 -1.88 5.38 -5.96
N HIS A 106 -3.12 5.77 -5.64
CA HIS A 106 -3.57 7.14 -5.73
C HIS A 106 -4.17 7.55 -4.40
N TYR A 107 -3.63 8.62 -3.84
CA TYR A 107 -4.17 9.24 -2.65
C TYR A 107 -3.80 10.73 -2.65
N PRO A 108 -4.38 11.53 -3.56
CA PRO A 108 -3.96 12.92 -3.80
C PRO A 108 -4.23 13.84 -2.60
N THR A 109 -5.05 13.40 -1.65
CA THR A 109 -5.36 14.10 -0.40
C THR A 109 -4.44 13.69 0.75
N MET A 110 -3.53 12.73 0.53
CA MET A 110 -2.49 12.35 1.47
C MET A 110 -1.54 13.52 1.66
N PHE A 111 -1.71 14.24 2.78
CA PHE A 111 -0.89 15.39 3.16
C PHE A 111 -0.66 16.42 2.03
N GLU A 112 -1.51 17.46 1.95
CA GLU A 112 -1.00 18.77 1.53
C GLU A 112 0.15 19.08 2.52
N VAL A 113 1.41 18.93 2.10
CA VAL A 113 2.56 19.16 3.00
C VAL A 113 2.58 20.65 3.38
N LYS A 114 1.88 20.99 4.45
CA LYS A 114 2.17 22.16 5.26
C LYS A 114 2.93 21.66 6.48
N GLU A 115 4.20 22.04 6.51
CA GLU A 115 5.17 21.88 7.58
C GLU A 115 5.97 20.56 7.61
N LEU A 116 7.23 20.72 7.21
CA LEU A 116 8.43 19.92 7.50
C LEU A 116 8.55 19.39 8.95
N ARG A 117 7.69 19.81 9.89
CA ARG A 117 7.68 19.38 11.29
C ARG A 117 7.26 17.93 11.45
N ILE A 118 6.24 17.48 10.71
CA ILE A 118 5.72 16.10 10.84
C ILE A 118 6.75 15.07 10.33
N ILE A 119 7.44 15.35 9.22
CA ILE A 119 8.53 14.48 8.71
C ILE A 119 9.64 14.31 9.76
N LYS A 120 10.01 15.39 10.46
CA LYS A 120 11.02 15.33 11.53
C LYS A 120 10.55 14.51 12.74
N GLU A 121 9.26 14.52 13.04
CA GLU A 121 8.68 13.72 14.12
C GLU A 121 8.62 12.23 13.76
N ILE A 122 8.21 11.89 12.53
CA ILE A 122 8.18 10.50 12.05
C ILE A 122 9.59 9.90 11.99
N GLN A 123 10.60 10.66 11.54
CA GLN A 123 12.00 10.22 11.55
C GLN A 123 12.54 10.01 12.97
N LYS A 124 12.18 10.88 13.92
CA LYS A 124 12.53 10.68 15.33
C LYS A 124 11.85 9.44 15.92
N PHE A 125 10.60 9.22 15.56
CA PHE A 125 9.83 8.07 16.05
C PHE A 125 10.42 6.75 15.53
N SER A 126 10.73 6.64 14.24
CA SER A 126 11.33 5.42 13.68
C SER A 126 12.71 5.09 14.28
N GLN A 127 13.52 6.11 14.57
CA GLN A 127 14.82 5.94 15.25
C GLN A 127 14.70 5.50 16.71
N THR A 128 13.59 5.84 17.37
CA THR A 128 13.36 5.50 18.79
C THR A 128 12.91 4.05 18.93
N VAL A 129 12.07 3.56 18.00
CA VAL A 129 11.61 2.17 17.96
C VAL A 129 12.74 1.21 17.58
N SER A 130 13.65 1.63 16.68
CA SER A 130 14.84 0.84 16.30
C SER A 130 15.84 0.62 17.45
N LYS A 131 15.80 1.43 18.52
CA LYS A 131 16.75 1.35 19.65
C LYS A 131 16.19 0.67 20.89
N SER A 132 14.90 0.37 20.94
CA SER A 132 14.20 -0.05 22.17
C SER A 132 13.62 -1.47 22.13
N ILE A 133 13.86 -2.23 21.07
CA ILE A 133 13.52 -3.66 21.03
C ILE A 133 14.80 -4.46 20.82
N PRO A 134 15.27 -5.22 21.83
CA PRO A 134 16.26 -6.26 21.58
C PRO A 134 15.61 -7.32 20.70
N TRP A 135 16.26 -7.70 19.61
CA TRP A 135 15.91 -8.91 18.87
C TRP A 135 16.01 -10.10 19.83
N THR A 136 14.87 -10.70 20.16
CA THR A 136 14.81 -11.98 20.88
C THR A 136 14.05 -12.96 19.99
N GLY A 137 14.79 -13.72 19.18
CA GLY A 137 14.28 -14.85 18.41
C GLY A 137 14.47 -14.73 16.91
#